data_AF-A0A1Z3U7P1-F1
#
_entry.id   AF-A0A1Z3U7P1-F1
#
_cell.length_a   1.000
_cell.length_b   1.000
_cell.length_c   1.000
_cell.angle_alpha   90.00
_cell.angle_beta   90.00
_cell.angle_gamma   90.00
#
_symmetry.space_group_name_H-M   'P 1'
#
loop_
_entity.id
_entity.type
_entity.pdbx_description
1 polymer ?
#
loop_
_entity_poly.entity_id
_entity_poly.type
_entity_poly.pdbx_seq_one_letter_code
_entity_poly.pdbx_strand_id
1 'polypeptide(L)'
;MFNLTFTRSSVLLAGCSALLVAACSPAAEPPAASKADESAQTPEPMAMAQTPFSAAEARMHEAMRSATGASAGEAWARKMIPHHQGALDMSQIVLRDTRDADIRRMAQKTVEMQTGDIAELQRWLETNVGAAAGAAAPGGGGEPPFAPAEAKMMEAMMAATGVDTDQTWARKMIAHHQGALDMAQVVLRESQDADIRRMAQKTIEMQTADIAELRAWLEAHPASAG
;
A
#
# COMPACT_ATOMS: atom_id res chain seq x y z
N MET A 1 -42.24 19.17 -24.78
CA MET A 1 -42.17 20.07 -25.94
C MET A 1 -41.13 21.14 -25.66
N PHE A 2 -39.93 21.05 -26.24
CA PHE A 2 -39.22 22.10 -26.98
C PHE A 2 -37.86 21.54 -27.41
N ASN A 3 -37.40 22.00 -28.56
CA ASN A 3 -36.60 21.30 -29.55
C ASN A 3 -35.37 22.16 -29.90
N LEU A 4 -34.32 21.52 -30.46
CA LEU A 4 -33.26 22.09 -31.34
C LEU A 4 -32.21 23.04 -30.67
N THR A 5 -30.92 23.13 -31.06
CA THR A 5 -30.17 22.67 -32.25
C THR A 5 -28.66 22.71 -32.01
N PHE A 6 -27.93 21.96 -32.84
CA PHE A 6 -26.47 21.84 -32.97
C PHE A 6 -25.87 22.97 -33.82
N THR A 7 -24.58 23.32 -33.65
CA THR A 7 -23.81 24.01 -34.71
C THR A 7 -22.35 23.57 -34.69
N ARG A 8 -21.91 22.98 -35.81
CA ARG A 8 -20.51 22.72 -36.19
C ARG A 8 -20.08 23.82 -37.15
N SER A 9 -18.85 24.31 -37.00
CA SER A 9 -18.17 25.09 -38.04
C SER A 9 -16.91 24.35 -38.47
N SER A 10 -16.86 24.00 -39.75
CA SER A 10 -15.66 23.60 -40.48
C SER A 10 -15.30 24.75 -41.42
N VAL A 11 -14.01 25.07 -41.54
CA VAL A 11 -13.48 25.92 -42.61
C VAL A 11 -12.31 25.18 -43.26
N LEU A 12 -12.44 24.94 -44.56
CA LEU A 12 -11.41 24.51 -45.52
C LEU A 12 -10.65 25.75 -46.05
N LEU A 13 -9.42 25.60 -46.56
CA LEU A 13 -9.10 25.55 -48.01
C LEU A 13 -7.57 25.69 -48.30
N ALA A 14 -7.09 24.87 -49.26
CA ALA A 14 -6.10 25.13 -50.35
C ALA A 14 -4.72 25.77 -50.06
N GLY A 15 -3.60 25.45 -50.73
CA GLY A 15 -3.32 24.61 -51.91
C GLY A 15 -1.94 24.96 -52.53
N CYS A 16 -1.51 24.16 -53.51
CA CYS A 16 -0.54 24.43 -54.61
C CYS A 16 1.00 24.41 -54.41
N SER A 17 1.58 23.24 -54.74
CA SER A 17 2.56 22.90 -55.81
C SER A 17 3.78 23.76 -56.22
N ALA A 18 4.93 23.06 -56.20
CA ALA A 18 5.98 22.85 -57.23
C ALA A 18 7.07 23.93 -57.52
N LEU A 19 8.36 23.56 -57.41
CA LEU A 19 9.28 23.22 -58.52
C LEU A 19 10.76 23.10 -58.05
N LEU A 20 11.49 22.18 -58.69
CA LEU A 20 12.89 21.80 -58.47
C LEU A 20 13.90 22.74 -59.15
N VAL A 21 15.06 22.96 -58.53
CA VAL A 21 16.34 23.24 -59.22
C VAL A 21 17.49 22.50 -58.52
N ALA A 22 18.31 21.83 -59.31
CA ALA A 22 19.50 21.09 -58.91
C ALA A 22 20.75 21.98 -58.82
N ALA A 23 21.68 21.66 -57.91
CA ALA A 23 23.08 22.07 -58.01
C ALA A 23 23.99 21.02 -57.34
N CYS A 24 25.17 20.81 -57.94
CA CYS A 24 26.11 19.72 -57.73
C CYS A 24 27.29 20.17 -56.84
N SER A 25 27.63 19.37 -55.80
CA SER A 25 28.93 19.10 -55.11
C SER A 25 29.95 20.23 -54.76
N PRO A 26 30.94 20.05 -53.84
CA PRO A 26 31.40 18.81 -53.18
C PRO A 26 31.48 18.85 -51.64
N ALA A 27 31.79 17.69 -51.09
CA ALA A 27 31.93 17.35 -49.66
C ALA A 27 32.92 18.23 -48.89
N ALA A 28 32.52 18.62 -47.68
CA ALA A 28 33.39 19.09 -46.61
C ALA A 28 33.19 18.17 -45.39
N GLU A 29 34.30 17.71 -44.81
CA GLU A 29 34.37 16.83 -43.64
C GLU A 29 33.67 17.43 -42.41
N PRO A 30 33.02 16.61 -41.56
CA PRO A 30 32.45 17.11 -40.32
C PRO A 30 33.54 17.44 -39.29
N PRO A 31 33.49 18.61 -38.61
CA PRO A 31 34.31 18.85 -37.44
C PRO A 31 33.90 17.93 -36.28
N ALA A 32 34.90 17.57 -35.49
CA ALA A 32 34.80 16.70 -34.32
C ALA A 32 33.63 17.06 -33.39
N ALA A 33 32.89 16.04 -32.98
CA ALA A 33 31.80 16.12 -32.02
C ALA A 33 32.27 16.76 -30.71
N SER A 34 31.78 17.96 -30.43
CA SER A 34 31.67 18.49 -29.08
C SER A 34 30.58 17.70 -28.36
N LYS A 35 30.90 17.16 -27.18
CA LYS A 35 30.00 16.39 -26.33
C LYS A 35 28.71 17.17 -26.08
N ALA A 36 27.60 16.64 -26.60
CA ALA A 36 26.28 17.07 -26.21
C ALA A 36 26.01 16.54 -24.79
N ASP A 37 25.50 17.45 -23.98
CA ASP A 37 24.97 17.26 -22.64
C ASP A 37 24.01 16.05 -22.61
N GLU A 38 24.44 14.97 -21.98
CA GLU A 38 23.61 13.81 -21.68
C GLU A 38 22.73 14.22 -20.50
N SER A 39 21.61 14.87 -20.85
CA SER A 39 20.51 15.10 -19.92
C SER A 39 20.20 13.79 -19.22
N ALA A 40 20.52 13.73 -17.93
CA ALA A 40 20.16 12.64 -17.06
C ALA A 40 18.65 12.44 -17.15
N GLN A 41 18.23 11.43 -17.91
CA GLN A 41 16.90 10.84 -17.74
C GLN A 41 16.92 10.22 -16.36
N THR A 42 16.41 10.96 -15.38
CA THR A 42 15.93 10.36 -14.14
C THR A 42 14.97 9.25 -14.56
N PRO A 43 15.17 8.00 -14.13
CA PRO A 43 14.17 6.97 -14.39
C PRO A 43 12.85 7.48 -13.81
N GLU A 44 11.85 7.66 -14.67
CA GLU A 44 10.47 7.86 -14.25
C GLU A 44 10.16 6.82 -13.18
N PRO A 45 9.69 7.20 -11.98
CA PRO A 45 9.29 6.22 -10.99
C PRO A 45 8.23 5.33 -11.66
N MET A 46 8.48 4.03 -11.74
CA MET A 46 7.54 3.09 -12.34
C MET A 46 6.17 3.37 -11.74
N ALA A 47 5.24 3.85 -12.56
CA ALA A 47 3.87 4.10 -12.15
C ALA A 47 3.25 2.73 -11.80
N MET A 48 3.34 2.36 -10.52
CA MET A 48 2.75 1.12 -10.01
C MET A 48 1.25 1.15 -10.27
N ALA A 49 0.69 0.00 -10.64
CA ALA A 49 -0.73 -0.13 -10.91
C ALA A 49 -1.54 0.34 -9.70
N GLN A 50 -2.31 1.41 -9.88
CA GLN A 50 -3.24 1.87 -8.85
C GLN A 50 -4.32 0.81 -8.65
N THR A 51 -4.44 0.31 -7.43
CA THR A 51 -5.49 -0.66 -7.06
C THR A 51 -6.60 0.07 -6.30
N PRO A 52 -7.81 -0.52 -6.18
CA PRO A 52 -8.86 0.03 -5.33
C PRO A 52 -8.43 0.25 -3.87
N PHE A 53 -7.37 -0.42 -3.42
CA PHE A 53 -6.88 -0.40 -2.04
C PHE A 53 -5.87 0.71 -1.76
N SER A 54 -5.27 1.33 -2.79
CA SER A 54 -4.11 2.22 -2.63
C SER A 54 -4.35 3.40 -1.68
N ALA A 55 -5.57 3.94 -1.63
CA ALA A 55 -5.92 5.00 -0.69
C ALA A 55 -5.97 4.52 0.78
N ALA A 56 -6.47 3.30 1.03
CA ALA A 56 -6.48 2.71 2.36
C ALA A 56 -5.05 2.39 2.83
N GLU A 57 -4.22 1.84 1.94
CA GLU A 57 -2.82 1.53 2.20
C GLU A 57 -2.01 2.78 2.57
N ALA A 58 -2.19 3.87 1.81
CA ALA A 58 -1.51 5.13 2.07
C ALA A 58 -1.91 5.75 3.43
N ARG A 59 -3.21 5.71 3.77
CA ARG A 59 -3.69 6.20 5.08
C ARG A 59 -3.11 5.38 6.24
N MET A 60 -3.11 4.06 6.12
CA MET A 60 -2.50 3.16 7.10
C MET A 60 -1.02 3.47 7.27
N HIS A 61 -0.27 3.56 6.16
CA HIS A 61 1.17 3.81 6.20
C HIS A 61 1.50 5.12 6.92
N GLU A 62 0.86 6.23 6.54
CA GLU A 62 1.13 7.53 7.16
C GLU A 62 0.76 7.56 8.65
N ALA A 63 -0.37 6.94 9.03
CA ALA A 63 -0.79 6.87 10.41
C ALA A 63 0.15 6.00 11.27
N MET A 64 0.62 4.86 10.74
CA MET A 64 1.61 4.02 11.42
C MET A 64 2.95 4.75 11.60
N ARG A 65 3.41 5.46 10.57
CA ARG A 65 4.66 6.22 10.59
C ARG A 65 4.63 7.35 11.62
N SER A 66 3.45 7.95 11.81
CA SER A 66 3.19 9.00 12.81
C SER A 66 2.96 8.44 14.23
N ALA A 67 2.59 7.17 14.37
CA ALA A 67 2.39 6.52 15.66
C ALA A 67 3.73 6.23 16.34
N THR A 68 4.03 7.02 17.37
CA THR A 68 5.23 6.89 18.22
C THR A 68 4.81 6.65 19.68
N GLY A 69 5.71 6.09 20.51
CA GLY A 69 5.44 5.82 21.92
C GLY A 69 6.70 5.92 22.77
N ALA A 70 6.56 6.11 24.08
CA ALA A 70 7.68 6.25 25.01
C ALA A 70 8.39 4.91 25.31
N SER A 71 7.75 3.79 24.98
CA SER A 71 8.30 2.44 25.08
C SER A 71 8.02 1.65 23.80
N ALA A 72 8.73 0.54 23.59
CA ALA A 72 8.45 -0.36 22.47
C ALA A 72 7.02 -0.94 22.51
N GLY A 73 6.50 -1.25 23.71
CA GLY A 73 5.14 -1.73 23.88
C GLY A 73 4.09 -0.67 23.52
N GLU A 74 4.27 0.56 24.00
CA GLU A 74 3.39 1.67 23.64
C GLU A 74 3.45 1.98 22.13
N ALA A 75 4.64 2.05 21.56
CA ALA A 75 4.82 2.31 20.13
C ALA A 75 4.16 1.22 19.29
N TRP A 76 4.34 -0.06 19.64
CA TRP A 76 3.67 -1.17 18.97
C TRP A 76 2.15 -1.05 19.07
N ALA A 77 1.60 -0.80 20.27
CA ALA A 77 0.16 -0.69 20.45
C ALA A 77 -0.45 0.46 19.62
N ARG A 78 0.21 1.64 19.62
CA ARG A 78 -0.23 2.79 18.82
C ARG A 78 -0.12 2.54 17.31
N LYS A 79 0.86 1.76 16.86
CA LYS A 79 1.05 1.41 15.44
C LYS A 79 0.09 0.31 14.98
N MET A 80 -0.24 -0.65 15.83
CA MET A 80 -1.14 -1.74 15.49
C MET A 80 -2.59 -1.28 15.31
N ILE A 81 -3.00 -0.16 15.92
CA ILE A 81 -4.33 0.41 15.69
C ILE A 81 -4.55 0.83 14.22
N PRO A 82 -3.74 1.73 13.62
CA PRO A 82 -3.88 2.07 12.21
C PRO A 82 -3.55 0.90 11.28
N HIS A 83 -2.64 -0.01 11.66
CA HIS A 83 -2.40 -1.25 10.92
C HIS A 83 -3.70 -2.06 10.76
N HIS A 84 -4.40 -2.31 11.88
CA HIS A 84 -5.67 -3.02 11.87
C HIS A 84 -6.78 -2.24 11.13
N GLN A 85 -6.82 -0.91 11.29
CA GLN A 85 -7.77 -0.08 10.54
C GLN A 85 -7.55 -0.20 9.02
N GLY A 86 -6.30 -0.32 8.56
CA GLY A 86 -5.99 -0.57 7.16
C GLY A 86 -6.61 -1.86 6.61
N ALA A 87 -6.58 -2.94 7.40
CA ALA A 87 -7.24 -4.20 7.03
C ALA A 87 -8.77 -4.10 7.03
N LEU A 88 -9.36 -3.37 7.97
CA LEU A 88 -10.80 -3.06 7.96
C LEU A 88 -11.19 -2.31 6.68
N ASP A 89 -10.47 -1.22 6.35
CA ASP A 89 -10.72 -0.40 5.17
C ASP A 89 -10.61 -1.23 3.88
N MET A 90 -9.56 -2.04 3.73
CA MET A 90 -9.38 -2.92 2.57
C MET A 90 -10.45 -4.01 2.49
N SER A 91 -10.83 -4.60 3.62
CA SER A 91 -11.89 -5.61 3.67
C SER A 91 -13.26 -5.03 3.31
N GLN A 92 -13.55 -3.80 3.73
CA GLN A 92 -14.77 -3.10 3.32
C GLN A 92 -14.80 -2.78 1.82
N ILE A 93 -13.64 -2.57 1.18
CA ILE A 93 -13.57 -2.36 -0.27
C ILE A 93 -13.93 -3.66 -1.01
N VAL A 94 -13.29 -4.78 -0.67
CA VAL A 94 -13.58 -6.06 -1.37
C VAL A 94 -15.02 -6.54 -1.13
N LEU A 95 -15.57 -6.30 0.07
CA LEU A 95 -16.94 -6.72 0.42
C LEU A 95 -18.06 -6.06 -0.39
N ARG A 96 -17.78 -4.90 -1.02
CA ARG A 96 -18.77 -4.20 -1.87
C ARG A 96 -19.08 -4.98 -3.14
N ASP A 97 -18.05 -5.59 -3.72
CA ASP A 97 -18.12 -6.09 -5.09
C ASP A 97 -17.91 -7.60 -5.21
N THR A 98 -17.26 -8.25 -4.23
CA THR A 98 -16.97 -9.68 -4.29
C THR A 98 -18.24 -10.53 -4.45
N ARG A 99 -18.17 -11.51 -5.34
CA ARG A 99 -19.22 -12.55 -5.49
C ARG A 99 -18.77 -13.91 -4.95
N ASP A 100 -17.52 -14.02 -4.54
CA ASP A 100 -16.92 -15.21 -3.97
C ASP A 100 -17.32 -15.31 -2.47
N ALA A 101 -17.90 -16.46 -2.10
CA ALA A 101 -18.39 -16.66 -0.74
C ALA A 101 -17.25 -16.84 0.28
N ASP A 102 -16.10 -17.38 -0.14
CA ASP A 102 -14.92 -17.54 0.70
C ASP A 102 -14.25 -16.19 0.97
N ILE A 103 -14.08 -15.34 -0.06
CA ILE A 103 -13.58 -13.97 0.11
C ILE A 103 -14.49 -13.16 1.02
N ARG A 104 -15.80 -13.24 0.82
CA ARG A 104 -16.77 -12.58 1.69
C ARG A 104 -16.63 -13.02 3.15
N ARG A 105 -16.53 -14.33 3.40
CA ARG A 105 -16.34 -14.88 4.75
C ARG A 105 -15.03 -14.39 5.38
N MET A 106 -13.91 -14.52 4.65
CA MET A 106 -12.59 -14.12 5.15
C MET A 106 -12.54 -12.62 5.47
N ALA A 107 -13.04 -11.77 4.58
CA ALA A 107 -13.08 -10.31 4.80
C ALA A 107 -13.98 -9.93 5.99
N GLN A 108 -15.13 -10.59 6.17
CA GLN A 108 -16.00 -10.39 7.34
C GLN A 108 -15.31 -10.79 8.64
N LYS A 109 -14.64 -11.96 8.65
CA LYS A 109 -13.83 -12.44 9.78
C LYS A 109 -12.73 -11.44 10.13
N THR A 110 -12.00 -10.90 9.13
CA THR A 110 -10.99 -9.86 9.34
C THR A 110 -11.59 -8.62 10.00
N VAL A 111 -12.73 -8.13 9.53
CA VAL A 111 -13.41 -6.96 10.11
C VAL A 111 -13.78 -7.22 11.57
N GLU A 112 -14.39 -8.37 11.88
CA GLU A 112 -14.81 -8.70 13.24
C GLU A 112 -13.61 -8.80 14.20
N MET A 113 -12.63 -9.64 13.85
CA MET A 113 -11.49 -9.93 14.72
C MET A 113 -10.63 -8.68 14.95
N GLN A 114 -10.30 -7.93 13.89
CA GLN A 114 -9.43 -6.77 14.02
C GLN A 114 -10.15 -5.56 14.65
N THR A 115 -11.49 -5.48 14.58
CA THR A 115 -12.25 -4.52 15.41
C THR A 115 -12.08 -4.83 16.90
N GLY A 116 -12.13 -6.11 17.28
CA GLY A 116 -11.86 -6.56 18.64
C GLY A 116 -10.45 -6.22 19.11
N ASP A 117 -9.45 -6.46 18.24
CA ASP A 117 -8.04 -6.16 18.53
C ASP A 117 -7.79 -4.65 18.68
N ILE A 118 -8.37 -3.80 17.82
CA ILE A 118 -8.32 -2.34 17.98
C ILE A 118 -8.84 -1.93 19.35
N ALA A 119 -10.00 -2.45 19.75
CA ALA A 119 -10.60 -2.10 21.03
C ALA A 119 -9.75 -2.60 22.21
N GLU A 120 -9.08 -3.74 22.09
CA GLU A 120 -8.14 -4.25 23.09
C GLU A 120 -6.92 -3.33 23.25
N LEU A 121 -6.30 -2.92 22.15
CA LEU A 121 -5.17 -2.00 22.14
C LEU A 121 -5.53 -0.62 22.69
N GLN A 122 -6.70 -0.08 22.32
CA GLN A 122 -7.20 1.19 22.85
C GLN A 122 -7.38 1.13 24.36
N ARG A 123 -8.02 0.07 24.88
CA ARG A 123 -8.17 -0.11 26.33
C ARG A 123 -6.83 -0.23 27.05
N TRP A 124 -5.86 -0.93 26.47
CA TRP A 124 -4.52 -1.03 27.03
C TRP A 124 -3.84 0.34 27.11
N LEU A 125 -3.92 1.15 26.04
CA LEU A 125 -3.37 2.51 26.03
C LEU A 125 -4.06 3.42 27.05
N GLU A 126 -5.39 3.39 27.14
CA GLU A 126 -6.15 4.16 28.13
C GLU A 126 -5.74 3.82 29.56
N THR A 127 -5.55 2.53 29.85
CA THR A 127 -5.23 2.02 31.19
C THR A 127 -3.79 2.31 31.60
N ASN A 128 -2.83 2.11 30.69
CA ASN A 128 -1.40 2.08 31.03
C ASN A 128 -0.64 3.36 30.68
N VAL A 129 -1.19 4.17 29.76
CA VAL A 129 -0.54 5.39 29.26
C VAL A 129 -1.36 6.64 29.63
N GLY A 130 -2.69 6.52 29.62
CA GLY A 130 -3.62 7.61 29.92
C GLY A 130 -3.81 8.60 28.76
N ALA A 131 -4.88 9.40 28.82
CA ALA A 131 -5.27 10.33 27.75
C ALA A 131 -4.27 11.49 27.50
N ALA A 132 -3.34 11.73 28.43
CA ALA A 132 -2.48 12.92 28.45
C ALA A 132 -1.05 12.69 27.92
N ALA A 133 -0.65 11.47 27.56
CA ALA A 133 0.66 11.22 26.96
C ALA A 133 0.65 11.58 25.46
N GLY A 134 0.49 12.88 25.21
CA GLY A 134 0.54 13.52 23.91
C GLY A 134 1.74 14.46 23.80
N ALA A 135 2.93 13.94 24.10
CA ALA A 135 4.20 14.53 23.66
C ALA A 135 5.30 13.50 23.91
N ALA A 136 5.84 12.92 22.85
CA ALA A 136 7.09 12.17 22.95
C ALA A 136 8.17 13.11 23.51
N ALA A 137 8.91 12.67 24.53
CA ALA A 137 10.17 13.31 24.88
C ALA A 137 11.14 13.13 23.69
N PRO A 138 11.90 14.15 23.26
CA PRO A 138 12.96 13.95 22.29
C PRO A 138 14.09 13.18 22.97
N GLY A 139 14.20 11.88 22.72
CA GLY A 139 15.23 11.09 23.39
C GLY A 139 15.24 9.61 23.03
N GLY A 140 16.06 9.27 22.03
CA GLY A 140 16.42 7.90 21.67
C GLY A 140 16.93 7.86 20.24
N GLY A 141 18.18 8.26 20.00
CA GLY A 141 18.81 8.40 18.68
C GLY A 141 19.09 7.09 17.93
N GLY A 142 18.12 6.17 17.91
CA GLY A 142 18.12 4.97 17.07
C GLY A 142 16.94 5.00 16.10
N GLU A 143 17.07 4.31 14.97
CA GLU A 143 15.95 4.09 14.05
C GLU A 143 14.78 3.44 14.83
N PRO A 144 13.51 3.87 14.62
CA PRO A 144 12.38 3.26 15.31
C PRO A 144 12.40 1.75 15.05
N PRO A 145 12.32 0.88 16.08
CA PRO A 145 12.60 -0.56 15.94
C PRO A 145 11.66 -1.29 14.97
N PHE A 146 10.52 -0.68 14.63
CA PHE A 146 9.52 -1.21 13.71
C PHE A 146 9.71 -0.75 12.25
N ALA A 147 10.50 0.29 11.98
CA ALA A 147 10.61 0.91 10.66
C ALA A 147 11.01 -0.10 9.55
N PRO A 148 11.95 -1.04 9.77
CA PRO A 148 12.27 -2.04 8.75
C PRO A 148 11.09 -2.97 8.42
N ALA A 149 10.32 -3.38 9.43
CA ALA A 149 9.14 -4.24 9.23
C ALA A 149 8.01 -3.49 8.50
N GLU A 150 7.79 -2.21 8.84
CA GLU A 150 6.81 -1.35 8.19
C GLU A 150 7.15 -1.09 6.71
N ALA A 151 8.43 -0.81 6.42
CA ALA A 151 8.91 -0.59 5.05
C ALA A 151 8.73 -1.86 4.19
N LYS A 152 9.15 -3.01 4.71
CA LYS A 152 8.99 -4.32 4.05
C LYS A 152 7.53 -4.65 3.77
N MET A 153 6.64 -4.40 4.74
CA MET A 153 5.20 -4.61 4.57
C MET A 153 4.65 -3.73 3.45
N MET A 154 4.96 -2.43 3.47
CA MET A 154 4.48 -1.49 2.46
C MET A 154 4.97 -1.87 1.05
N GLU A 155 6.25 -2.18 0.90
CA GLU A 155 6.82 -2.63 -0.37
C GLU A 155 6.10 -3.88 -0.90
N ALA A 156 5.91 -4.88 -0.04
CA ALA A 156 5.21 -6.11 -0.40
C ALA A 156 3.73 -5.88 -0.77
N MET A 157 3.04 -5.00 -0.04
CA MET A 157 1.65 -4.64 -0.34
C MET A 157 1.55 -3.87 -1.67
N MET A 158 2.47 -2.95 -1.95
CA MET A 158 2.52 -2.22 -3.23
C MET A 158 2.76 -3.16 -4.41
N ALA A 159 3.61 -4.18 -4.24
CA ALA A 159 3.88 -5.18 -5.27
C ALA A 159 2.74 -6.22 -5.42
N ALA A 160 1.93 -6.42 -4.39
CA ALA A 160 0.85 -7.39 -4.38
C ALA A 160 -0.33 -6.98 -5.29
N THR A 161 -0.42 -7.62 -6.45
CA THR A 161 -1.51 -7.48 -7.42
C THR A 161 -2.00 -8.85 -7.89
N GLY A 162 -3.28 -8.93 -8.25
CA GLY A 162 -3.92 -10.14 -8.81
C GLY A 162 -4.68 -9.83 -10.10
N VAL A 163 -5.24 -10.86 -10.73
CA VAL A 163 -6.02 -10.71 -11.98
C VAL A 163 -7.35 -9.99 -11.77
N ASP A 164 -7.86 -9.98 -10.55
CA ASP A 164 -9.08 -9.29 -10.14
C ASP A 164 -8.93 -8.68 -8.74
N THR A 165 -9.98 -8.02 -8.26
CA THR A 165 -10.02 -7.36 -6.95
C THR A 165 -9.90 -8.37 -5.80
N ASP A 166 -10.46 -9.57 -5.95
CA ASP A 166 -10.46 -10.60 -4.89
C ASP A 166 -9.05 -11.18 -4.70
N GLN A 167 -8.36 -11.54 -5.78
CA GLN A 167 -6.95 -11.95 -5.73
C GLN A 167 -6.03 -10.82 -5.28
N THR A 168 -6.29 -9.59 -5.71
CA THR A 168 -5.51 -8.43 -5.27
C THR A 168 -5.67 -8.21 -3.77
N TRP A 169 -6.89 -8.28 -3.24
CA TRP A 169 -7.17 -8.19 -1.81
C TRP A 169 -6.45 -9.31 -1.04
N ALA A 170 -6.60 -10.57 -1.48
CA ALA A 170 -5.99 -11.70 -0.79
C ALA A 170 -4.46 -11.61 -0.71
N ARG A 171 -3.80 -11.21 -1.81
CA ARG A 171 -2.34 -11.02 -1.85
C ARG A 171 -1.89 -9.85 -0.97
N LYS A 172 -2.63 -8.75 -0.97
CA LYS A 172 -2.35 -7.59 -0.11
C LYS A 172 -2.54 -7.93 1.38
N MET A 173 -3.58 -8.67 1.71
CA MET A 173 -3.83 -9.13 3.09
C MET A 173 -2.75 -10.10 3.58
N ILE A 174 -2.21 -10.97 2.72
CA ILE A 174 -1.05 -11.79 3.08
C ILE A 174 0.17 -10.91 3.43
N ALA A 175 0.47 -9.92 2.60
CA ALA A 175 1.59 -8.99 2.86
C ALA A 175 1.38 -8.16 4.14
N HIS A 176 0.16 -7.66 4.34
CA HIS A 176 -0.27 -6.92 5.53
C HIS A 176 -0.11 -7.75 6.82
N HIS A 177 -0.62 -8.99 6.81
CA HIS A 177 -0.49 -9.94 7.92
C HIS A 177 0.97 -10.29 8.21
N GLN A 178 1.80 -10.50 7.18
CA GLN A 178 3.22 -10.75 7.37
C GLN A 178 3.92 -9.56 8.05
N GLY A 179 3.54 -8.33 7.70
CA GLY A 179 4.02 -7.12 8.39
C GLY A 179 3.69 -7.12 9.89
N ALA A 180 2.47 -7.52 10.26
CA ALA A 180 2.10 -7.64 11.67
C ALA A 180 2.87 -8.73 12.41
N LEU A 181 3.14 -9.88 11.78
CA LEU A 181 3.99 -10.93 12.33
C LEU A 181 5.40 -10.40 12.60
N ASP A 182 6.00 -9.71 11.63
CA ASP A 182 7.33 -9.13 11.75
C ASP A 182 7.39 -8.08 12.88
N MET A 183 6.37 -7.21 12.98
CA MET A 183 6.25 -6.22 14.08
C MET A 183 6.01 -6.88 15.44
N ALA A 184 5.20 -7.93 15.50
CA ALA A 184 4.95 -8.68 16.73
C ALA A 184 6.25 -9.36 17.24
N GLN A 185 7.07 -9.88 16.34
CA GLN A 185 8.39 -10.41 16.71
C GLN A 185 9.32 -9.33 17.27
N VAL A 186 9.28 -8.11 16.72
CA VAL A 186 10.03 -6.98 17.28
C VAL A 186 9.57 -6.69 18.71
N VAL A 187 8.27 -6.50 18.94
CA VAL A 187 7.80 -6.14 20.30
C VAL A 187 8.05 -7.27 21.32
N LEU A 188 8.03 -8.53 20.89
CA LEU A 188 8.39 -9.66 21.75
C LEU A 188 9.87 -9.70 22.14
N ARG A 189 10.76 -9.01 21.42
CA ARG A 189 12.17 -8.83 21.81
C ARG A 189 12.35 -7.58 22.69
N GLU A 190 11.63 -6.52 22.36
CA GLU A 190 11.86 -5.18 22.93
C GLU A 190 11.00 -4.87 24.18
N SER A 191 9.89 -5.59 24.39
CA SER A 191 8.96 -5.34 25.49
C SER A 191 8.89 -6.49 26.50
N GLN A 192 8.94 -6.12 27.78
CA GLN A 192 8.73 -7.01 28.91
C GLN A 192 7.30 -6.94 29.49
N ASP A 193 6.46 -6.05 28.96
CA ASP A 193 5.07 -5.92 29.40
C ASP A 193 4.26 -7.18 29.07
N ALA A 194 3.68 -7.81 30.09
CA ALA A 194 3.01 -9.09 29.95
C ALA A 194 1.75 -9.01 29.07
N ASP A 195 1.02 -7.90 29.09
CA ASP A 195 -0.19 -7.72 28.27
C ASP A 195 0.18 -7.53 26.80
N ILE A 196 1.18 -6.68 26.51
CA ILE A 196 1.71 -6.49 25.16
C ILE A 196 2.21 -7.80 24.58
N ARG A 197 2.98 -8.58 25.35
CA ARG A 197 3.51 -9.86 24.88
C ARG A 197 2.39 -10.87 24.58
N ARG A 198 1.33 -10.91 25.40
CA ARG A 198 0.16 -11.76 25.13
C ARG A 198 -0.57 -11.32 23.86
N MET A 199 -0.83 -10.03 23.71
CA MET A 199 -1.49 -9.50 22.50
C MET A 199 -0.65 -9.78 21.25
N ALA A 200 0.67 -9.56 21.29
CA ALA A 200 1.56 -9.86 20.16
C ALA A 200 1.58 -11.35 19.81
N GLN A 201 1.57 -12.26 20.80
CA GLN A 201 1.50 -13.69 20.55
C GLN A 201 0.16 -14.11 19.93
N LYS A 202 -0.95 -13.53 20.39
CA LYS A 202 -2.29 -13.69 19.80
C LYS A 202 -2.30 -13.20 18.34
N THR A 203 -1.69 -12.04 18.05
CA THR A 203 -1.54 -11.51 16.68
C THR A 203 -0.80 -12.50 15.78
N ILE A 204 0.31 -13.08 16.25
CA ILE A 204 1.07 -14.07 15.49
C ILE A 204 0.19 -15.30 15.18
N GLU A 205 -0.47 -15.86 16.19
CA GLU A 205 -1.30 -17.06 16.02
C GLU A 205 -2.44 -16.83 15.02
N MET A 206 -3.24 -15.79 15.24
CA MET A 206 -4.41 -15.51 14.42
C MET A 206 -4.02 -15.17 12.98
N GLN A 207 -3.04 -14.28 12.78
CA GLN A 207 -2.68 -13.84 11.43
C GLN A 207 -1.83 -14.88 10.69
N THR A 208 -1.18 -15.83 11.37
CA THR A 208 -0.61 -17.03 10.72
C THR A 208 -1.72 -17.90 10.13
N ALA A 209 -2.82 -18.10 10.87
CA ALA A 209 -3.96 -18.86 10.38
C ALA A 209 -4.65 -18.15 9.20
N ASP A 210 -4.81 -16.82 9.26
CA ASP A 210 -5.39 -16.05 8.17
C ASP A 210 -4.53 -16.09 6.90
N ILE A 211 -3.19 -16.00 7.02
CA ILE A 211 -2.27 -16.18 5.89
C ILE A 211 -2.46 -17.55 5.25
N ALA A 212 -2.61 -18.61 6.05
CA ALA A 212 -2.81 -19.96 5.53
C ALA A 212 -4.13 -20.09 4.77
N GLU A 213 -5.22 -19.51 5.29
CA GLU A 213 -6.54 -19.49 4.64
C GLU A 213 -6.48 -18.76 3.28
N LEU A 214 -5.86 -17.57 3.25
CA LEU A 214 -5.71 -16.76 2.03
C LEU A 214 -4.84 -17.45 0.97
N ARG A 215 -3.76 -18.11 1.38
CA ARG A 215 -2.89 -18.90 0.47
C ARG A 215 -3.64 -20.08 -0.13
N ALA A 216 -4.38 -20.82 0.70
CA ALA A 216 -5.18 -21.94 0.23
C ALA A 216 -6.24 -21.48 -0.80
N TRP A 217 -6.89 -20.35 -0.56
CA TRP A 217 -7.83 -19.78 -1.52
C TRP A 217 -7.13 -19.39 -2.84
N LEU A 218 -5.97 -18.72 -2.79
CA LEU A 218 -5.21 -18.37 -3.99
C LEU A 218 -4.71 -19.58 -4.79
N GLU A 219 -4.34 -20.68 -4.12
CA GLU A 219 -3.95 -21.93 -4.79
C GLU A 219 -5.13 -22.59 -5.51
N ALA A 220 -6.32 -22.54 -4.91
CA ALA A 220 -7.55 -23.05 -5.52
C ALA A 220 -8.09 -22.16 -6.66
N HIS A 221 -7.66 -20.89 -6.71
CA HIS A 221 -8.10 -19.89 -7.69
C HIS A 221 -6.89 -19.30 -8.44
N PRO A 222 -6.16 -20.10 -9.23
CA PRO A 222 -5.01 -19.61 -9.97
C PRO A 222 -5.43 -18.51 -10.95
N ALA A 223 -4.54 -17.54 -11.19
CA ALA A 223 -4.69 -16.62 -12.31
C ALA A 223 -4.89 -17.46 -13.58
N SER A 224 -6.03 -17.30 -14.26
CA SER A 224 -6.29 -17.98 -15.53
C SER A 224 -5.08 -17.77 -16.44
N ALA A 225 -4.42 -18.85 -16.86
CA ALA A 225 -3.45 -18.76 -17.94
C ALA A 225 -4.22 -18.28 -19.18
N GLY A 226 -3.97 -17.04 -19.58
CA GLY A 226 -4.51 -16.46 -20.81
C GLY A 226 -4.03 -17.22 -22.03
#